data_AF-A0A6A4X9T3-F1
#
_entry.id   AF-A0A6A4X9T3-F1
#
_cell.length_a   1.000
_cell.length_b   1.000
_cell.length_c   1.000
_cell.angle_alpha   90.00
_cell.angle_beta   90.00
_cell.angle_gamma   90.00
#
_symmetry.space_group_name_H-M   'P 1'
#
loop_
_entity.id
_entity.type
_entity.pdbx_description
1 polymer ?
#
loop_
_entity_poly.entity_id
_entity_poly.type
_entity_poly.pdbx_seq_one_letter_code
_entity_poly.pdbx_strand_id
1 'polypeptide(L)'
;MCSSNATNEHISIRFLWQPFFDQHFLKALQTFVDECQQPRGTCPDMVLVNGGFWYSGRVPGMDKIAQHEQLTMLRQGVLRAAPALARLARRTLTLWKLEEAMLFEFVPDKYRLRLSKVEYMELLLVQQALIYELTLQVPELVIWSSLLPEVTRHMFHVCARRADRDNCPDPVHMGRSLQSGFSDTLMAVLCRRATAPRR
;
A
#
# COMPACT_ATOMS: atom_id res chain seq x y z
N MET A 1 8.85 -2.36 -16.87
CA MET A 1 8.87 -2.12 -15.41
C MET A 1 8.90 -0.63 -15.19
N CYS A 2 7.92 -0.05 -14.49
CA CYS A 2 7.90 1.39 -14.20
C CYS A 2 8.44 1.61 -12.79
N SER A 3 9.49 2.41 -12.67
CA SER A 3 10.16 2.70 -11.40
C SER A 3 10.64 4.14 -11.38
N SER A 4 10.58 4.78 -10.22
CA SER A 4 11.16 6.10 -9.99
C SER A 4 11.96 6.11 -8.69
N ASN A 5 13.00 6.94 -8.68
CA ASN A 5 13.82 7.17 -7.49
C ASN A 5 13.77 8.66 -7.16
N ALA A 6 13.67 8.99 -5.88
CA ALA A 6 13.82 10.34 -5.37
C ALA A 6 14.79 10.30 -4.19
N THR A 7 15.85 11.08 -4.25
CA THR A 7 16.90 11.07 -3.22
C THR A 7 17.27 12.50 -2.85
N ASN A 8 17.49 12.72 -1.55
CA ASN A 8 18.14 13.92 -1.02
C ASN A 8 19.20 13.50 0.01
N GLU A 9 19.75 14.46 0.75
CA GLU A 9 20.80 14.23 1.76
C GLU A 9 20.35 13.42 2.99
N HIS A 10 19.05 13.19 3.17
CA HIS A 10 18.48 12.52 4.33
C HIS A 10 17.70 11.24 4.00
N ILE A 11 17.08 11.17 2.82
CA ILE A 11 16.12 10.14 2.44
C ILE A 11 16.36 9.72 0.99
N SER A 12 16.27 8.41 0.76
CA SER A 12 16.14 7.84 -0.58
C SER A 12 14.85 7.03 -0.66
N ILE A 13 14.03 7.33 -1.67
CA ILE A 13 12.77 6.66 -1.95
C ILE A 13 12.88 5.96 -3.30
N ARG A 14 12.61 4.65 -3.31
CA ARG A 14 12.48 3.86 -4.53
C ARG A 14 11.02 3.43 -4.68
N PHE A 15 10.37 3.91 -5.72
CA PHE A 15 9.02 3.50 -6.10
C PHE A 15 9.07 2.45 -7.20
N LEU A 16 8.35 1.35 -7.00
CA LEU A 16 8.22 0.27 -7.97
C LEU A 16 6.75 0.01 -8.24
N TRP A 17 6.34 0.21 -9.49
CA TRP A 17 4.97 -0.06 -9.92
C TRP A 17 4.80 -1.53 -10.28
N GLN A 18 4.07 -2.26 -9.43
CA GLN A 18 3.72 -3.67 -9.63
C GLN A 18 2.25 -3.87 -9.21
N PRO A 19 1.29 -3.68 -10.13
CA PRO A 19 -0.13 -3.66 -9.77
C PRO A 19 -0.69 -5.03 -9.36
N PHE A 20 -0.02 -6.12 -9.77
CA PHE A 20 -0.42 -7.49 -9.50
C PHE A 20 0.68 -8.25 -8.74
N PHE A 21 0.28 -9.23 -7.93
CA PHE A 21 1.18 -10.15 -7.21
C PHE A 21 1.65 -11.31 -8.10
N ASP A 22 2.17 -10.93 -9.26
CA ASP A 22 2.71 -11.82 -10.28
C ASP A 22 4.22 -12.06 -10.09
N GLN A 23 4.87 -12.68 -11.07
CA GLN A 23 6.30 -12.95 -11.02
C GLN A 23 7.16 -11.67 -10.96
N HIS A 24 6.70 -10.56 -11.52
CA HIS A 24 7.44 -9.30 -11.48
C HIS A 24 7.44 -8.70 -10.08
N PHE A 25 6.29 -8.74 -9.40
CA PHE A 25 6.20 -8.36 -7.99
C PHE A 25 7.08 -9.24 -7.09
N LEU A 26 7.00 -10.57 -7.27
CA LEU A 26 7.80 -11.50 -6.47
C LEU A 26 9.31 -11.29 -6.69
N LYS A 27 9.72 -11.06 -7.94
CA LYS A 27 11.11 -10.74 -8.27
C LYS A 27 11.56 -9.44 -7.62
N ALA A 28 10.70 -8.40 -7.60
CA ALA A 28 11.00 -7.15 -6.93
C ALA A 28 11.20 -7.33 -5.42
N LEU A 29 10.31 -8.07 -4.75
CA LEU A 29 10.48 -8.40 -3.33
C LEU A 29 11.78 -9.17 -3.08
N GLN A 30 12.10 -10.13 -3.95
CA GLN A 30 13.33 -10.91 -3.82
C GLN A 30 14.58 -10.03 -3.98
N THR A 31 14.57 -9.06 -4.90
CA THR A 31 15.68 -8.10 -5.05
C THR A 31 15.95 -7.34 -3.75
N PHE A 32 14.90 -6.88 -3.04
CA PHE A 32 15.10 -6.24 -1.72
C PHE A 32 15.65 -7.21 -0.67
N VAL A 33 15.20 -8.47 -0.68
CA VAL A 33 15.74 -9.50 0.23
C VAL A 33 17.24 -9.68 -0.02
N ASP A 34 17.64 -9.81 -1.28
CA ASP A 34 19.02 -10.04 -1.68
C ASP A 34 19.89 -8.84 -1.31
N GLU A 35 19.41 -7.60 -1.54
CA GLU A 35 20.07 -6.36 -1.12
C GLU A 35 20.30 -6.33 0.41
N CYS A 36 19.33 -6.81 1.20
CA CYS A 36 19.46 -6.87 2.67
C CYS A 36 20.41 -7.96 3.18
N GLN A 37 20.79 -8.93 2.35
CA GLN A 37 21.68 -10.03 2.73
C GLN A 37 23.15 -9.76 2.38
N GLN A 38 23.41 -8.81 1.48
CA GLN A 38 24.78 -8.51 1.06
C GLN A 38 25.56 -7.77 2.17
N PRO A 39 26.82 -8.15 2.46
CA PRO A 39 27.65 -7.50 3.49
C PRO A 39 27.88 -6.00 3.27
N ARG A 40 27.73 -5.54 2.02
CA ARG A 40 27.81 -4.12 1.61
C ARG A 40 26.52 -3.64 0.94
N GLY A 41 25.42 -4.39 1.10
CA GLY A 41 24.15 -4.07 0.48
C GLY A 41 23.45 -2.91 1.18
N THR A 42 22.67 -2.16 0.43
CA THR A 42 21.79 -1.11 0.97
C THR A 42 20.42 -1.70 1.27
N CYS A 43 20.27 -2.28 2.47
CA CYS A 43 18.97 -2.71 2.95
C CYS A 43 18.10 -1.47 3.23
N PRO A 44 16.89 -1.36 2.67
CA PRO A 44 16.00 -0.25 2.98
C PRO A 44 15.59 -0.25 4.46
N ASP A 45 15.51 0.91 5.09
CA ASP A 45 15.02 1.04 6.47
C ASP A 45 13.52 0.72 6.59
N MET A 46 12.78 0.92 5.49
CA MET A 46 11.35 0.65 5.39
C MET A 46 10.95 0.16 3.99
N VAL A 47 10.05 -0.82 3.94
CA VAL A 47 9.40 -1.28 2.71
C VAL A 47 7.89 -1.13 2.89
N LEU A 48 7.28 -0.26 2.08
CA LEU A 48 5.84 -0.09 2.02
C LEU A 48 5.28 -0.87 0.83
N VAL A 49 4.42 -1.85 1.12
CA VAL A 49 3.67 -2.60 0.12
C VAL A 49 2.25 -2.05 0.08
N ASN A 50 1.75 -1.74 -1.10
CA ASN A 50 0.34 -1.51 -1.34
C ASN A 50 -0.09 -2.35 -2.54
N GLY A 51 -1.25 -2.98 -2.46
CA GLY A 51 -1.82 -3.77 -3.54
C GLY A 51 -3.09 -4.50 -3.11
N GLY A 52 -3.75 -5.13 -4.06
CA GLY A 52 -5.06 -5.76 -3.88
C GLY A 52 -6.15 -5.03 -4.67
N PHE A 53 -6.12 -3.70 -4.72
CA PHE A 53 -7.11 -2.90 -5.44
C PHE A 53 -7.25 -3.31 -6.91
N TRP A 54 -6.16 -3.67 -7.59
CA TRP A 54 -6.21 -4.07 -9.00
C TRP A 54 -6.98 -5.38 -9.23
N TYR A 55 -7.20 -6.19 -8.18
CA TYR A 55 -8.03 -7.38 -8.25
C TYR A 55 -9.53 -7.10 -8.09
N SER A 56 -9.93 -5.84 -7.91
CA SER A 56 -11.31 -5.45 -7.63
C SER A 56 -12.22 -5.30 -8.87
N GLY A 57 -11.73 -5.65 -10.06
CA GLY A 57 -12.49 -5.54 -11.32
C GLY A 57 -12.68 -4.11 -11.85
N ARG A 58 -12.15 -3.08 -11.18
CA ARG A 58 -12.23 -1.66 -11.59
C ARG A 58 -11.16 -1.22 -12.59
N VAL A 59 -10.25 -2.11 -12.94
CA VAL A 59 -9.13 -1.84 -13.85
C VAL A 59 -9.34 -2.57 -15.18
N PRO A 60 -8.97 -1.98 -16.33
CA PRO A 60 -9.22 -2.58 -17.63
C PRO A 60 -8.69 -4.02 -17.72
N GLY A 61 -9.54 -4.95 -18.16
CA GLY A 61 -9.18 -6.36 -18.34
C GLY A 61 -9.52 -7.26 -17.15
N MET A 62 -9.52 -6.72 -15.93
CA MET A 62 -9.93 -7.49 -14.74
C MET A 62 -11.44 -7.70 -14.69
N ASP A 63 -12.22 -6.77 -15.26
CA ASP A 63 -13.69 -6.85 -15.43
C ASP A 63 -14.17 -8.07 -16.25
N LYS A 64 -13.25 -8.68 -17.02
CA LYS A 64 -13.48 -9.87 -17.84
C LYS A 64 -13.22 -11.18 -17.10
N ILE A 65 -12.54 -11.13 -15.95
CA ILE A 65 -12.21 -12.29 -15.12
C ILE A 65 -13.31 -12.48 -14.09
N ALA A 66 -13.72 -13.72 -13.82
CA ALA A 66 -14.75 -13.97 -12.82
C ALA A 66 -14.25 -13.59 -11.42
N GLN A 67 -15.11 -13.03 -10.57
CA GLN A 67 -14.71 -12.54 -9.23
C GLN A 67 -13.99 -13.60 -8.38
N HIS A 68 -14.47 -14.85 -8.41
CA HIS A 68 -13.84 -15.95 -7.67
C HIS A 68 -12.43 -16.26 -8.18
N GLU A 69 -12.18 -16.11 -9.49
CA GLU A 69 -10.84 -16.24 -10.08
C GLU A 69 -9.96 -15.07 -9.66
N GLN A 70 -10.47 -13.83 -9.64
CA GLN A 70 -9.74 -12.65 -9.17
C GLN A 70 -9.26 -12.84 -7.72
N LEU A 71 -10.14 -13.31 -6.83
CA LEU A 71 -9.83 -13.63 -5.44
C LEU A 71 -8.81 -14.77 -5.32
N THR A 72 -8.93 -15.79 -6.17
CA THR A 72 -7.98 -16.90 -6.21
C THR A 72 -6.59 -16.42 -6.65
N MET A 73 -6.51 -15.58 -7.68
CA MET A 73 -5.26 -14.98 -8.15
C MET A 73 -4.61 -14.13 -7.07
N LEU A 74 -5.40 -13.30 -6.38
CA LEU A 74 -4.95 -12.49 -5.25
C LEU A 74 -4.37 -13.39 -4.15
N ARG A 75 -5.15 -14.36 -3.67
CA ARG A 75 -4.76 -15.27 -2.58
C ARG A 75 -3.46 -16.00 -2.92
N GLN A 76 -3.36 -16.58 -4.12
CA GLN A 76 -2.15 -17.27 -4.55
C GLN A 76 -0.94 -16.33 -4.63
N GLY A 77 -1.12 -15.12 -5.14
CA GLY A 77 -0.08 -14.11 -5.21
C GLY A 77 0.45 -13.71 -3.82
N VAL A 78 -0.46 -13.45 -2.88
CA VAL A 78 -0.14 -13.12 -1.48
C VAL A 78 0.61 -14.27 -0.81
N LEU A 79 0.13 -15.52 -0.95
CA LEU A 79 0.79 -16.69 -0.37
C LEU A 79 2.21 -16.91 -0.93
N ARG A 80 2.41 -16.68 -2.23
CA ARG A 80 3.75 -16.75 -2.85
C ARG A 80 4.68 -15.63 -2.36
N ALA A 81 4.13 -14.47 -2.01
CA ALA A 81 4.91 -13.34 -1.50
C ALA A 81 5.32 -13.51 -0.03
N ALA A 82 4.55 -14.28 0.75
CA ALA A 82 4.74 -14.45 2.19
C ALA A 82 6.19 -14.77 2.61
N PRO A 83 6.93 -15.69 1.97
CA PRO A 83 8.30 -16.00 2.37
C PRO A 83 9.27 -14.82 2.18
N ALA A 84 9.12 -14.04 1.10
CA ALA A 84 9.96 -12.88 0.86
C ALA A 84 9.64 -11.75 1.85
N LEU A 85 8.35 -11.52 2.11
CA LEU A 85 7.89 -10.55 3.11
C LEU A 85 8.37 -10.90 4.52
N ALA A 86 8.35 -12.17 4.91
CA ALA A 86 8.87 -12.63 6.19
C ALA A 86 10.39 -12.44 6.34
N ARG A 87 11.14 -12.52 5.24
CA ARG A 87 12.58 -12.21 5.26
C ARG A 87 12.84 -10.72 5.36
N LEU A 88 12.07 -9.90 4.64
CA LEU A 88 12.15 -8.45 4.72
C LEU A 88 11.74 -7.93 6.11
N ALA A 89 10.60 -8.35 6.64
CA ALA A 89 10.07 -7.86 7.91
C ALA A 89 11.00 -8.11 9.11
N ARG A 90 11.87 -9.13 9.03
CA ARG A 90 12.91 -9.40 10.04
C ARG A 90 14.13 -8.49 9.96
N ARG A 91 14.30 -7.74 8.86
CA ARG A 91 15.47 -6.89 8.59
C ARG A 91 15.11 -5.40 8.43
N THR A 92 13.90 -5.11 7.98
CA THR A 92 13.39 -3.77 7.67
C THR A 92 11.99 -3.58 8.25
N LEU A 93 11.56 -2.34 8.44
CA LEU A 93 10.16 -2.03 8.75
C LEU A 93 9.31 -2.32 7.50
N THR A 94 8.73 -3.52 7.42
CA THR A 94 7.82 -3.88 6.33
C THR A 94 6.39 -3.55 6.71
N LEU A 95 5.78 -2.64 5.94
CA LEU A 95 4.40 -2.19 6.12
C LEU A 95 3.56 -2.67 4.95
N TRP A 96 2.39 -3.22 5.24
CA TRP A 96 1.34 -3.41 4.23
C TRP A 96 0.25 -2.38 4.42
N LYS A 97 0.10 -1.49 3.44
CA LYS A 97 -0.98 -0.50 3.39
C LYS A 97 -2.28 -1.18 2.96
N LEU A 98 -3.31 -1.11 3.78
CA LEU A 98 -4.66 -1.49 3.39
C LEU A 98 -5.25 -0.44 2.44
N GLU A 99 -6.01 -0.94 1.47
CA GLU A 99 -6.77 -0.11 0.56
C GLU A 99 -7.99 0.49 1.28
N GLU A 100 -8.40 1.68 0.85
CA GLU A 100 -9.38 2.45 1.62
C GLU A 100 -10.72 2.54 0.94
N ALA A 101 -11.77 2.38 1.74
CA ALA A 101 -13.17 2.46 1.33
C ALA A 101 -13.56 3.82 0.72
N MET A 102 -12.75 4.87 0.89
CA MET A 102 -13.12 6.23 0.49
C MET A 102 -12.97 6.49 -1.03
N LEU A 103 -12.43 5.54 -1.80
CA LEU A 103 -12.32 5.63 -3.26
C LEU A 103 -13.68 5.82 -3.99
N PHE A 104 -14.80 5.53 -3.32
CA PHE A 104 -16.15 5.59 -3.91
C PHE A 104 -16.79 6.98 -3.94
N GLU A 105 -16.36 7.87 -3.04
CA GLU A 105 -16.95 9.22 -2.96
C GLU A 105 -16.24 10.20 -3.90
N PHE A 106 -14.97 9.94 -4.25
CA PHE A 106 -14.12 10.91 -4.95
C PHE A 106 -13.70 10.51 -6.35
N VAL A 107 -13.79 9.22 -6.72
CA VAL A 107 -13.54 8.78 -8.09
C VAL A 107 -14.89 8.69 -8.80
N PRO A 108 -15.29 9.67 -9.64
CA PRO A 108 -16.46 9.52 -10.49
C PRO A 108 -16.30 8.23 -11.28
N ASP A 109 -17.39 7.45 -11.39
CA ASP A 109 -17.44 6.15 -12.07
C ASP A 109 -17.07 6.28 -13.55
N LYS A 110 -15.77 6.41 -13.84
CA LYS A 110 -15.22 6.61 -15.19
C LYS A 110 -15.32 5.36 -16.05
N TYR A 111 -15.51 4.20 -15.42
CA TYR A 111 -15.64 2.91 -16.07
C TYR A 111 -16.99 2.31 -15.69
N ARG A 112 -17.77 1.87 -16.69
CA ARG A 112 -19.06 1.19 -16.49
C ARG A 112 -18.83 0.02 -15.54
N LEU A 113 -19.28 0.16 -14.31
CA LEU A 113 -19.12 -0.90 -13.32
C LEU A 113 -20.09 -2.03 -13.66
N ARG A 114 -19.57 -3.25 -13.74
CA ARG A 114 -20.39 -4.45 -13.56
C ARG A 114 -20.87 -4.61 -12.11
N LEU A 115 -20.17 -3.98 -11.16
CA LEU A 115 -20.43 -4.09 -9.72
C LEU A 115 -21.04 -2.82 -9.16
N SER A 116 -22.11 -2.96 -8.39
CA SER A 116 -22.60 -1.89 -7.53
C SER A 116 -21.53 -1.45 -6.52
N LYS A 117 -21.74 -0.27 -5.92
CA LYS A 117 -20.85 0.24 -4.86
C LYS A 117 -20.75 -0.74 -3.68
N VAL A 118 -21.87 -1.40 -3.35
CA VAL A 118 -21.94 -2.38 -2.25
C VAL A 118 -21.11 -3.62 -2.58
N GLU A 119 -21.33 -4.23 -3.74
CA GLU A 119 -20.59 -5.43 -4.17
C GLU A 119 -19.08 -5.17 -4.24
N TYR A 120 -18.69 -3.97 -4.65
CA TYR A 120 -17.29 -3.59 -4.60
C TYR A 120 -16.77 -3.53 -3.16
N MET A 121 -17.49 -2.86 -2.27
CA MET A 121 -17.07 -2.69 -0.88
C MET A 121 -16.91 -4.04 -0.19
N GLU A 122 -17.82 -4.97 -0.45
CA GLU A 122 -17.72 -6.36 -0.02
C GLU A 122 -16.45 -7.03 -0.58
N LEU A 123 -16.18 -6.88 -1.87
CA LEU A 123 -14.97 -7.41 -2.49
C LEU A 123 -13.70 -6.84 -1.83
N LEU A 124 -13.65 -5.52 -1.61
CA LEU A 124 -12.52 -4.87 -0.96
C LEU A 124 -12.30 -5.37 0.47
N LEU A 125 -13.38 -5.57 1.23
CA LEU A 125 -13.32 -6.14 2.58
C LEU A 125 -12.75 -7.56 2.56
N VAL A 126 -13.20 -8.40 1.62
CA VAL A 126 -12.67 -9.78 1.47
C VAL A 126 -11.19 -9.75 1.09
N GLN A 127 -10.78 -8.87 0.18
CA GLN A 127 -9.37 -8.71 -0.20
C GLN A 127 -8.50 -8.28 0.99
N GLN A 128 -8.97 -7.33 1.80
CA GLN A 128 -8.27 -6.88 3.00
C GLN A 128 -8.21 -7.96 4.07
N ALA A 129 -9.26 -8.75 4.24
CA ALA A 129 -9.24 -9.90 5.16
C ALA A 129 -8.17 -10.91 4.76
N LEU A 130 -8.04 -11.23 3.47
CA LEU A 130 -6.97 -12.11 2.96
C LEU A 130 -5.56 -11.56 3.23
N ILE A 131 -5.39 -10.23 3.13
CA ILE A 131 -4.14 -9.57 3.47
C ILE A 131 -3.89 -9.60 4.98
N TYR A 132 -4.94 -9.41 5.79
CA TYR A 132 -4.83 -9.48 7.25
C TYR A 132 -4.45 -10.89 7.70
N GLU A 133 -4.99 -11.94 7.08
CA GLU A 133 -4.57 -13.33 7.34
C GLU A 133 -3.08 -13.58 7.07
N LEU A 134 -2.42 -12.78 6.22
CA LEU A 134 -0.98 -12.86 6.00
C LEU A 134 -0.19 -12.58 7.28
N THR A 135 -0.69 -11.74 8.20
CA THR A 135 0.01 -11.44 9.46
C THR A 135 0.09 -12.66 10.37
N LEU A 136 -0.79 -13.64 10.20
CA LEU A 136 -0.71 -14.92 10.92
C LEU A 136 0.49 -15.74 10.45
N GLN A 137 0.91 -15.57 9.20
CA GLN A 137 2.08 -16.25 8.62
C GLN A 137 3.35 -15.41 8.70
N VAL A 138 3.21 -14.08 8.80
CA VAL A 138 4.31 -13.12 8.90
C VAL A 138 4.05 -12.17 10.07
N PRO A 139 4.31 -12.60 11.33
CA PRO A 139 4.00 -11.81 12.52
C PRO A 139 4.70 -10.45 12.60
N GLU A 140 5.87 -10.32 11.95
CA GLU A 140 6.63 -9.07 11.89
C GLU A 140 6.10 -8.08 10.84
N LEU A 141 5.16 -8.50 9.98
CA LEU A 141 4.52 -7.60 9.02
C LEU A 141 3.56 -6.67 9.75
N VAL A 142 3.76 -5.37 9.56
CA VAL A 142 2.88 -4.35 10.15
C VAL A 142 1.80 -3.99 9.14
N ILE A 143 0.54 -4.14 9.54
CA ILE A 143 -0.58 -3.62 8.76
C ILE A 143 -0.78 -2.15 9.09
N TRP A 144 -0.92 -1.33 8.05
CA TRP A 144 -1.12 0.11 8.17
C TRP A 144 -2.31 0.57 7.33
N SER A 145 -3.01 1.60 7.80
CA SER A 145 -4.07 2.28 7.05
C SER A 145 -3.86 3.78 7.16
N SER A 146 -4.07 4.50 6.05
CA SER A 146 -4.07 5.98 6.04
C SER A 146 -5.39 6.56 6.57
N LEU A 147 -6.41 5.75 6.89
CA LEU A 147 -7.65 6.16 7.56
C LEU A 147 -7.46 6.41 9.06
N LEU A 148 -6.38 7.08 9.43
CA LEU A 148 -6.29 7.64 10.77
C LEU A 148 -7.53 8.52 11.02
N PRO A 149 -8.10 8.55 12.24
CA PRO A 149 -9.25 9.38 12.57
C PRO A 149 -9.08 10.84 12.08
N GLU A 150 -7.86 11.36 12.11
CA GLU A 150 -7.47 12.68 11.64
C GLU A 150 -7.65 12.86 10.12
N VAL A 151 -7.28 11.86 9.31
CA VAL A 151 -7.41 11.87 7.85
C VAL A 151 -8.88 11.74 7.45
N THR A 152 -9.59 10.82 8.10
CA THR A 152 -11.03 10.62 7.94
C THR A 152 -11.79 11.91 8.29
N ARG A 153 -11.47 12.52 9.43
CA ARG A 153 -12.07 13.79 9.87
C ARG A 153 -11.77 14.91 8.89
N HIS A 154 -10.54 15.05 8.41
CA HIS A 154 -10.19 16.08 7.44
C HIS A 154 -10.95 15.91 6.13
N MET A 155 -11.00 14.69 5.57
CA MET A 155 -11.71 14.41 4.33
C MET A 155 -13.21 14.71 4.45
N PHE A 156 -13.88 14.22 5.50
CA PHE A 156 -15.31 14.41 5.67
C PHE A 156 -15.70 15.84 6.09
N HIS A 157 -14.89 16.52 6.90
CA HIS A 157 -15.20 17.88 7.35
C HIS A 157 -14.78 18.99 6.40
N VAL A 158 -13.70 18.81 5.64
CA VAL A 158 -13.15 19.85 4.77
C VAL A 158 -13.52 19.58 3.31
N CYS A 159 -13.25 18.38 2.79
CA CYS A 159 -13.45 18.12 1.35
C CYS A 159 -14.87 17.71 0.97
N ALA A 160 -15.51 16.82 1.72
CA ALA A 160 -16.87 16.37 1.40
C ALA A 160 -17.95 17.44 1.67
N ARG A 161 -17.75 18.27 2.72
CA ARG A 161 -18.77 19.24 3.17
C ARG A 161 -18.70 20.62 2.52
N ARG A 162 -17.53 21.09 2.06
CA ARG A 162 -17.39 22.50 1.63
C ARG A 162 -17.44 22.74 0.13
N ALA A 163 -17.42 21.71 -0.72
CA ALA A 163 -17.33 21.86 -2.18
C ALA A 163 -16.22 22.85 -2.64
N ASP A 164 -15.25 23.12 -1.76
CA ASP A 164 -14.15 24.06 -1.99
C ASP A 164 -13.03 23.28 -2.67
N ARG A 165 -13.22 23.09 -3.98
CA ARG A 165 -12.32 22.31 -4.84
C ARG A 165 -10.91 22.90 -4.90
N ASP A 166 -10.76 24.19 -4.62
CA ASP A 166 -9.48 24.89 -4.68
C ASP A 166 -8.64 24.65 -3.41
N ASN A 167 -9.28 24.35 -2.27
CA ASN A 167 -8.63 23.98 -1.01
C ASN A 167 -8.53 22.48 -0.75
N CYS A 168 -9.03 21.64 -1.66
CA CYS A 168 -8.69 20.21 -1.73
C CYS A 168 -7.78 19.97 -2.93
N PRO A 169 -6.50 20.43 -2.87
CA PRO A 169 -5.53 20.08 -3.88
C PRO A 169 -5.29 18.58 -3.75
N ASP A 170 -5.99 17.87 -4.63
CA ASP A 170 -6.11 16.42 -4.72
C ASP A 170 -7.13 15.78 -3.74
N PRO A 171 -8.36 15.45 -4.19
CA PRO A 171 -9.35 14.75 -3.37
C PRO A 171 -8.92 13.31 -3.00
N VAL A 172 -7.79 12.83 -3.53
CA VAL A 172 -7.21 11.51 -3.27
C VAL A 172 -5.88 11.59 -2.51
N HIS A 173 -5.13 12.70 -2.60
CA HIS A 173 -3.84 12.87 -1.93
C HIS A 173 -3.90 14.03 -0.91
N MET A 174 -3.81 13.68 0.37
CA MET A 174 -3.94 14.54 1.56
C MET A 174 -3.38 15.97 1.37
N GLY A 175 -4.05 16.99 1.92
CA GLY A 175 -3.55 18.38 1.91
C GLY A 175 -2.15 18.52 2.53
N ARG A 176 -1.38 19.53 2.10
CA ARG A 176 0.05 19.71 2.46
C ARG A 176 0.36 19.59 3.96
N SER A 177 -0.51 20.10 4.84
CA SER A 177 -0.32 20.04 6.29
C SER A 177 -0.33 18.61 6.85
N LEU A 178 -1.17 17.73 6.30
CA LEU A 178 -1.21 16.30 6.66
C LEU A 178 0.00 15.56 6.09
N GLN A 179 0.43 15.91 4.87
CA GLN A 179 1.66 15.37 4.28
C GLN A 179 2.87 15.69 5.16
N SER A 180 3.02 16.95 5.61
CA SER A 180 4.11 17.38 6.49
C SER A 180 4.08 16.64 7.84
N GLY A 181 2.93 16.56 8.52
CA GLY A 181 2.84 15.84 9.79
C GLY A 181 3.12 14.33 9.67
N PHE A 182 2.72 13.72 8.56
CA PHE A 182 3.06 12.33 8.24
C PHE A 182 4.56 12.16 7.99
N SER A 183 5.16 13.06 7.19
CA SER A 183 6.60 13.08 6.94
C SER A 183 7.40 13.22 8.23
N ASP A 184 7.02 14.13 9.14
CA ASP A 184 7.71 14.33 10.42
C ASP A 184 7.63 13.09 11.30
N THR A 185 6.45 12.47 11.38
CA THR A 185 6.23 11.23 12.15
C THR A 185 7.03 10.07 11.58
N LEU A 186 7.00 9.92 10.25
CA LEU A 186 7.77 8.90 9.54
C LEU A 186 9.26 9.08 9.80
N MET A 187 9.78 10.30 9.68
CA MET A 187 11.18 10.60 9.96
C MET A 187 11.55 10.34 11.41
N ALA A 188 10.72 10.71 12.38
CA ALA A 188 10.95 10.41 13.79
C ALA A 188 11.00 8.88 14.07
N VAL A 189 10.20 8.08 13.37
CA VAL A 189 10.25 6.60 13.47
C VAL A 189 11.53 6.06 12.82
N LEU A 190 11.85 6.49 11.59
CA LEU A 190 13.02 6.02 10.87
C LEU A 190 14.32 6.40 11.60
N CYS A 191 14.46 7.65 12.06
CA CYS A 191 15.62 8.10 12.82
C CYS A 191 15.80 7.31 14.11
N ARG A 192 14.73 7.08 14.90
CA ARG A 192 14.83 6.27 16.12
C ARG A 192 15.36 4.86 15.84
N ARG A 193 14.90 4.23 14.75
CA ARG A 193 15.38 2.89 14.35
C ARG A 193 16.83 2.92 13.87
N ALA A 194 17.21 3.91 13.08
CA ALA A 194 18.59 4.08 12.62
C ALA A 194 19.58 4.25 13.78
N THR A 195 19.15 4.92 14.86
CA THR A 195 19.97 5.15 16.06
C THR A 195 19.88 4.03 17.12
N ALA A 196 18.97 3.07 16.97
CA ALA A 196 18.82 1.99 17.94
C ALA A 196 20.00 0.99 17.83
N PRO A 197 20.51 0.45 18.95
CA PRO A 197 21.53 -0.58 18.92
C PRO A 197 21.04 -1.79 18.10
N ARG A 198 21.76 -2.14 17.04
CA ARG A 198 21.46 -3.33 16.24
C ARG A 198 21.71 -4.56 17.12
N ARG A 199 20.65 -5.32 17.43
CA ARG A 199 20.76 -6.63 18.08
C ARG A 199 21.12 -7.70 17.07
#